data_AF-A0A5C9CQT6-F1
#
_entry.id   AF-A0A5C9CQT6-F1
#
_cell.length_a   1.000
_cell.length_b   1.000
_cell.length_c   1.000
_cell.angle_alpha   90.00
_cell.angle_beta   90.00
_cell.angle_gamma   90.00
#
_symmetry.space_group_name_H-M   'P 1'
#
loop_
_entity.id
_entity.type
_entity.pdbx_description
1 polymer ?
#
loop_
_entity_poly.entity_id
_entity_poly.type
_entity_poly.pdbx_seq_one_letter_code
_entity_poly.pdbx_strand_id
1 'polypeptide(L)'
;MRRSPSLALRVSVIAGLMKTTFGKNARDDLPLSDPTALAKFGKLEVVAKLVVEGYLIGQHKSPFKGASIEFVEHRQYYPGDEIRHIDWRAFGKTGKYYIKEFEDETNLRAYLLVDASGSMAYSGKTLSKWHYARQVAAAMGYLLLSQRDSVGLMTFDTAVRDISEPSTSAHSFERITNLLSEREPGGETSLGEVLASIVPTLKRRSLVFV
;
A
#
# COMPACT_ATOMS: atom_id res chain seq x y z
N MET A 1 25.68 -12.96 9.14
CA MET A 1 24.36 -12.43 9.55
C MET A 1 24.25 -10.99 9.02
N ARG A 2 23.76 -10.80 7.78
CA ARG A 2 23.68 -9.47 7.13
C ARG A 2 22.42 -8.76 7.61
N ARG A 3 22.59 -7.64 8.32
CA ARG A 3 21.48 -6.75 8.71
C ARG A 3 20.89 -6.10 7.46
N SER A 4 19.61 -6.32 7.22
CA SER A 4 18.80 -5.59 6.24
C SER A 4 18.82 -4.10 6.59
N PRO A 5 19.12 -3.18 5.64
CA PRO A 5 19.10 -1.75 5.94
C PRO A 5 17.66 -1.28 6.18
N SER A 6 17.49 -0.40 7.17
CA SER A 6 16.21 0.22 7.51
C SER A 6 15.61 0.99 6.33
N LEU A 7 14.28 1.15 6.30
CA LEU A 7 13.53 1.91 5.27
C LEU A 7 14.19 3.27 4.93
N ALA A 8 14.81 3.92 5.93
CA ALA A 8 15.49 5.20 5.78
C ALA A 8 16.63 5.21 4.74
N LEU A 9 17.34 4.09 4.56
CA LEU A 9 18.44 3.98 3.59
C LEU A 9 17.96 3.77 2.15
N ARG A 10 16.76 3.21 1.95
CA ARG A 10 16.20 2.99 0.59
C ARG A 10 15.57 4.27 0.02
N VAL A 11 15.00 5.14 0.87
CA VAL A 11 14.51 6.48 0.51
C VAL A 11 15.66 7.37 -0.02
N SER A 12 16.87 7.21 0.52
CA SER A 12 18.02 8.05 0.18
C SER A 12 18.52 7.85 -1.26
N VAL A 13 18.36 6.65 -1.84
CA VAL A 13 18.83 6.33 -3.20
C VAL A 13 17.91 6.94 -4.27
N ILE A 14 16.60 7.02 -4.01
CA ILE A 14 15.62 7.63 -4.93
C ILE A 14 15.66 9.17 -4.82
N ALA A 15 15.84 9.71 -3.61
CA ALA A 15 16.11 11.15 -3.42
C ALA A 15 17.38 11.61 -4.15
N GLY A 16 18.38 10.73 -4.29
CA GLY A 16 19.59 10.96 -5.08
C GLY A 16 19.33 11.07 -6.58
N LEU A 17 18.49 10.18 -7.14
CA LEU A 17 18.05 10.25 -8.54
C LEU A 17 17.15 11.47 -8.81
N MET A 18 16.29 11.84 -7.87
CA MET A 18 15.44 13.03 -8.00
C MET A 18 16.27 14.32 -8.03
N LYS A 19 17.38 14.40 -7.28
CA LYS A 19 18.28 15.58 -7.24
C LYS A 19 19.12 15.77 -8.51
N THR A 20 19.47 14.68 -9.20
CA THR A 20 20.28 14.76 -10.43
C THR A 20 19.44 15.02 -11.67
N THR A 21 18.15 14.65 -11.67
CA THR A 21 17.25 14.91 -12.80
C THR A 21 16.43 16.19 -12.62
N PHE A 22 16.06 16.56 -11.39
CA PHE A 22 15.30 17.77 -11.08
C PHE A 22 16.07 18.56 -10.02
N GLY A 23 16.39 19.83 -10.30
CA GLY A 23 17.25 20.67 -9.46
C GLY A 23 16.73 20.89 -8.04
N LYS A 24 17.33 21.82 -7.30
CA LYS A 24 17.15 22.06 -5.85
C LYS A 24 15.69 22.21 -5.33
N ASN A 25 14.70 22.28 -6.21
CA ASN A 25 13.25 22.30 -5.93
C ASN A 25 12.44 21.23 -6.71
N ALA A 26 12.87 19.97 -6.74
CA ALA A 26 12.10 18.84 -7.31
C ALA A 26 10.69 18.57 -6.67
N ARG A 27 10.21 19.46 -5.80
CA ARG A 27 9.01 19.36 -4.95
C ARG A 27 7.74 19.82 -5.67
N ASP A 28 7.82 20.94 -6.39
CA ASP A 28 6.69 21.56 -7.09
C ASP A 28 6.57 21.08 -8.54
N ASP A 29 7.59 20.38 -9.04
CA ASP A 29 7.69 19.94 -10.44
C ASP A 29 7.10 18.53 -10.67
N LEU A 30 6.69 17.83 -9.61
CA LEU A 30 6.06 16.51 -9.73
C LEU A 30 4.58 16.69 -10.10
N PRO A 31 4.15 16.19 -11.26
CA PRO A 31 2.80 16.40 -11.76
C PRO A 31 1.82 15.42 -11.11
N LEU A 32 1.73 15.41 -9.78
CA LEU A 32 0.88 14.48 -9.01
C LEU A 32 -0.61 14.62 -9.36
N SER A 33 -1.01 15.80 -9.82
CA SER A 33 -2.37 16.12 -10.28
C SER A 33 -2.62 15.81 -11.75
N ASP A 34 -1.58 15.53 -12.55
CA ASP A 34 -1.69 15.16 -13.96
C ASP A 34 -1.23 13.70 -14.17
N PRO A 35 -2.19 12.76 -14.21
CA PRO A 35 -1.90 11.35 -14.45
C PRO A 35 -1.15 11.11 -15.77
N THR A 36 -1.36 11.96 -16.79
CA THR A 36 -0.70 11.83 -18.10
C THR A 36 0.78 12.11 -17.99
N ALA A 37 1.16 13.07 -17.17
CA ALA A 37 2.56 13.36 -16.91
C ALA A 37 3.20 12.30 -15.99
N LEU A 38 2.44 11.71 -15.05
CA LEU A 38 2.89 10.55 -14.26
C LEU A 38 3.20 9.33 -15.14
N ALA A 39 2.40 9.07 -16.18
CA ALA A 39 2.67 7.98 -17.12
C ALA A 39 4.02 8.09 -17.84
N LYS A 40 4.62 9.30 -17.94
CA LYS A 40 5.92 9.50 -18.57
C LYS A 40 7.10 8.95 -17.77
N PHE A 41 6.90 8.65 -16.48
CA PHE A 41 7.93 8.06 -15.61
C PHE A 41 8.11 6.54 -15.85
N GLY A 42 7.37 5.97 -16.80
CA GLY A 42 7.58 4.63 -17.32
C GLY A 42 6.98 3.53 -16.43
N LYS A 43 7.81 2.95 -15.57
CA LYS A 43 7.45 1.76 -14.78
C LYS A 43 6.41 2.08 -13.69
N LEU A 44 5.37 1.24 -13.56
CA LEU A 44 4.29 1.43 -12.58
C LEU A 44 4.80 1.48 -11.13
N GLU A 45 5.86 0.75 -10.80
CA GLU A 45 6.48 0.79 -9.47
C GLU A 45 7.02 2.18 -9.14
N VAL A 46 7.58 2.87 -10.13
CA VAL A 46 8.14 4.21 -9.97
C VAL A 46 7.01 5.21 -9.80
N VAL A 47 5.97 5.12 -10.63
CA VAL A 47 4.78 5.97 -10.53
C VAL A 47 4.11 5.82 -9.18
N ALA A 48 3.87 4.59 -8.73
CA ALA A 48 3.26 4.29 -7.44
C ALA A 48 4.04 4.90 -6.27
N LYS A 49 5.36 4.75 -6.27
CA LYS A 49 6.25 5.33 -5.26
C LYS A 49 6.16 6.86 -5.24
N LEU A 50 6.23 7.50 -6.40
CA LEU A 50 6.16 8.96 -6.52
C LEU A 50 4.83 9.51 -5.99
N VAL A 51 3.71 8.85 -6.34
CA VAL A 51 2.37 9.25 -5.88
C VAL A 51 2.26 9.14 -4.36
N VAL A 52 2.64 8.00 -3.79
CA VAL A 52 2.48 7.73 -2.36
C VAL A 52 3.47 8.53 -1.52
N GLU A 53 4.75 8.54 -1.88
CA GLU A 53 5.77 9.29 -1.12
C GLU A 53 5.54 10.80 -1.23
N GLY A 54 5.12 11.29 -2.40
CA GLY A 54 4.72 12.69 -2.60
C GLY A 54 3.52 13.09 -1.72
N TYR A 55 2.53 12.21 -1.60
CA TYR A 55 1.37 12.43 -0.74
C TYR A 55 1.73 12.39 0.76
N LEU A 56 2.48 11.38 1.20
CA LEU A 56 2.86 11.20 2.60
C LEU A 56 3.76 12.35 3.11
N ILE A 57 4.67 12.86 2.27
CA ILE A 57 5.53 14.00 2.63
C ILE A 57 4.70 15.30 2.68
N GLY A 58 3.69 15.46 1.81
CA GLY A 58 2.79 16.63 1.78
C GLY A 58 1.88 16.78 3.00
N GLN A 59 1.63 15.70 3.74
CA GLN A 59 0.87 15.69 5.00
C GLN A 59 1.65 16.28 6.19
N HIS A 60 2.98 16.39 6.11
CA HIS A 60 3.81 17.00 7.15
C HIS A 60 3.92 18.53 7.02
N LYS A 61 2.79 19.24 7.11
CA LYS A 61 2.80 20.64 7.60
C LYS A 61 2.55 20.63 9.11
N SER A 62 3.61 20.39 9.87
CA SER A 62 3.74 20.87 11.25
C SER A 62 5.22 21.13 11.55
N PRO A 63 5.62 22.37 11.92
CA PRO A 63 6.98 22.68 12.34
C PRO A 63 7.28 22.23 13.79
N PHE A 64 6.44 21.38 14.38
CA PHE A 64 6.60 20.93 15.76
C PHE A 64 7.38 19.62 15.85
N LYS A 65 8.52 19.69 16.54
CA LYS A 65 9.22 18.55 17.12
C LYS A 65 8.27 17.78 18.03
N GLY A 66 8.20 16.46 17.87
CA GLY A 66 7.68 15.55 18.89
C GLY A 66 6.76 14.46 18.35
N ALA A 67 7.29 13.25 18.23
CA ALA A 67 6.62 11.96 18.49
C ALA A 67 7.58 10.87 18.02
N SER A 68 8.46 10.43 18.91
CA SER A 68 9.07 9.11 18.77
C SER A 68 7.92 8.12 18.67
N ILE A 69 7.91 7.29 17.62
CA ILE A 69 6.96 6.18 17.43
C ILE A 69 6.76 5.47 18.77
N GLU A 70 5.50 5.40 19.16
CA GLU A 70 5.04 5.40 20.54
C GLU A 70 5.38 4.13 21.30
N PHE A 71 5.61 4.32 22.58
CA PHE A 71 5.82 3.29 23.57
C PHE A 71 4.45 2.80 24.06
N VAL A 72 4.26 1.48 24.06
CA VAL A 72 3.18 0.75 24.74
C VAL A 72 2.89 1.38 26.10
N GLU A 73 1.69 1.93 26.27
CA GLU A 73 1.26 2.48 27.56
C GLU A 73 1.25 1.33 28.58
N HIS A 74 1.96 1.53 29.70
CA HIS A 74 1.94 0.59 30.81
C HIS A 74 0.86 1.05 31.78
N ARG A 75 -0.30 0.41 31.73
CA ARG A 75 -1.36 0.67 32.70
C ARG A 75 -1.04 -0.04 34.01
N GLN A 76 -1.25 0.62 35.15
CA GLN A 76 -1.18 -0.06 36.44
C GLN A 76 -2.29 -1.12 36.52
N TYR A 77 -1.95 -2.31 37.01
CA TYR A 77 -2.90 -3.41 37.20
C TYR A 77 -4.06 -3.01 38.11
N TYR A 78 -5.28 -3.35 37.70
CA TYR A 78 -6.48 -3.31 38.54
C TYR A 78 -7.06 -4.72 38.72
N PRO A 79 -7.71 -4.98 39.88
CA PRO A 79 -8.45 -6.24 40.08
C PRO A 79 -9.49 -6.45 38.97
N GLY A 80 -9.34 -7.53 38.21
CA GLY A 80 -10.14 -7.82 37.02
C GLY A 80 -9.31 -7.91 35.73
N ASP A 81 -8.08 -7.39 35.75
CA ASP A 81 -7.15 -7.53 34.63
C ASP A 81 -6.59 -8.95 34.55
N GLU A 82 -6.34 -9.42 33.33
CA GLU A 82 -5.78 -10.74 33.10
C GLU A 82 -4.29 -10.78 33.48
N ILE A 83 -3.95 -11.64 34.45
CA ILE A 83 -2.60 -11.80 35.02
C ILE A 83 -1.54 -12.15 33.95
N ARG A 84 -1.93 -12.79 32.85
CA ARG A 84 -1.03 -13.18 31.75
C ARG A 84 -0.36 -11.99 31.04
N HIS A 85 -0.96 -10.79 31.12
CA HIS A 85 -0.43 -9.59 30.48
C HIS A 85 0.46 -8.75 31.41
N ILE A 86 0.76 -9.22 32.62
CA ILE A 86 1.65 -8.50 33.55
C ILE A 86 3.09 -8.43 32.99
N ASP A 87 3.67 -7.23 32.99
CA ASP A 87 5.08 -7.05 32.70
C ASP A 87 5.96 -7.35 33.93
N TRP A 88 6.45 -8.59 34.01
CA TRP A 88 7.39 -9.01 35.05
C TRP A 88 8.70 -8.20 35.06
N ARG A 89 9.11 -7.63 33.92
CA ARG A 89 10.31 -6.80 33.83
C ARG A 89 10.09 -5.41 34.42
N ALA A 90 8.90 -4.84 34.25
CA ALA A 90 8.51 -3.58 34.89
C ALA A 90 8.37 -3.77 36.40
N PHE A 91 7.78 -4.88 36.83
CA PHE A 91 7.67 -5.26 38.25
C PHE A 91 9.05 -5.32 38.93
N GLY A 92 10.03 -6.01 38.31
CA GLY A 92 11.38 -6.12 38.86
C GLY A 92 12.14 -4.79 39.03
N LYS A 93 11.69 -3.70 38.38
CA LYS A 93 12.30 -2.37 38.50
C LYS A 93 11.55 -1.42 39.43
N THR A 94 10.23 -1.57 39.52
CA THR A 94 9.35 -0.56 40.14
C THR A 94 8.59 -1.08 41.35
N GLY A 95 8.54 -2.40 41.56
CA GLY A 95 7.73 -3.05 42.59
C GLY A 95 6.21 -2.93 42.37
N LYS A 96 5.78 -2.37 41.23
CA LYS A 96 4.37 -2.18 40.87
C LYS A 96 3.98 -3.11 39.72
N TYR A 97 2.74 -3.59 39.75
CA TYR A 97 2.18 -4.40 38.67
C TYR A 97 1.70 -3.50 37.54
N TYR A 98 2.25 -3.74 36.35
CA TYR A 98 1.85 -3.09 35.11
C TYR A 98 1.33 -4.13 34.12
N ILE A 99 0.26 -3.81 33.41
CA ILE A 99 -0.27 -4.59 32.29
C ILE A 99 0.34 -4.05 31.00
N LYS A 100 0.82 -4.96 30.15
CA LYS A 100 1.15 -4.65 28.76
C LYS A 100 -0.13 -4.57 27.96
N GLU A 101 -0.48 -3.37 27.52
CA GLU A 101 -1.50 -3.20 26.49
C GLU A 101 -0.84 -3.42 25.13
N PHE A 102 -1.40 -4.35 24.35
CA PHE A 102 -0.94 -4.59 22.99
C PHE A 102 -1.88 -3.80 22.07
N GLU A 103 -1.35 -2.87 21.30
CA GLU A 103 -2.08 -2.32 20.16
C GLU A 103 -2.17 -3.44 19.13
N ASP A 104 -3.36 -4.01 18.95
CA ASP A 104 -3.59 -5.00 17.89
C ASP A 104 -3.50 -4.27 16.55
N GLU A 105 -2.30 -4.22 15.97
CA GLU A 105 -2.10 -3.91 14.55
C GLU A 105 -2.78 -5.03 13.74
N THR A 106 -4.09 -4.91 13.48
CA THR A 106 -4.79 -5.79 12.55
C THR A 106 -4.25 -5.55 11.15
N ASN A 107 -3.26 -6.34 10.74
CA ASN A 107 -2.76 -6.35 9.36
C ASN A 107 -3.94 -6.64 8.42
N LEU A 108 -4.30 -5.66 7.60
CA LEU A 108 -5.39 -5.77 6.66
C LEU A 108 -5.00 -6.73 5.53
N ARG A 109 -5.99 -7.46 5.01
CA ARG A 109 -5.88 -8.20 3.76
C ARG A 109 -6.72 -7.51 2.71
N ALA A 110 -6.09 -7.04 1.65
CA ALA A 110 -6.74 -6.29 0.58
C ALA A 110 -6.63 -7.03 -0.76
N TYR A 111 -7.69 -6.96 -1.55
CA TYR A 111 -7.68 -7.29 -2.97
C TYR A 111 -7.99 -6.05 -3.79
N LEU A 112 -7.18 -5.82 -4.81
CA LEU A 112 -7.44 -4.84 -5.85
C LEU A 112 -8.10 -5.57 -7.02
N LEU A 113 -9.39 -5.33 -7.26
CA LEU A 113 -10.10 -5.80 -8.44
C LEU A 113 -10.04 -4.69 -9.48
N VAL A 114 -9.49 -4.99 -10.65
CA VAL A 114 -9.31 -4.00 -11.71
C VAL A 114 -10.02 -4.48 -12.97
N ASP A 115 -10.99 -3.70 -13.44
CA ASP A 115 -11.68 -3.94 -14.70
C ASP A 115 -10.69 -3.80 -15.87
N ALA A 116 -10.61 -4.85 -16.70
CA ALA A 116 -9.80 -4.97 -17.90
C ALA A 116 -10.67 -5.22 -19.15
N SER A 117 -11.94 -4.81 -19.10
CA SER A 117 -12.87 -4.87 -20.24
C SER A 117 -12.52 -3.88 -21.34
N GLY A 118 -13.11 -4.06 -22.54
CA GLY A 118 -12.93 -3.16 -23.67
C GLY A 118 -13.37 -1.72 -23.38
N SER A 119 -14.30 -1.51 -22.44
CA SER A 119 -14.72 -0.17 -22.03
C SER A 119 -13.58 0.65 -21.39
N MET A 120 -12.58 -0.04 -20.83
CA MET A 120 -11.41 0.54 -20.19
C MET A 120 -10.36 1.03 -21.21
N ALA A 121 -10.45 0.56 -22.47
CA ALA A 121 -9.63 1.06 -23.57
C ALA A 121 -10.01 2.50 -23.98
N TYR A 122 -11.21 2.97 -23.61
CA TYR A 122 -11.68 4.30 -23.96
C TYR A 122 -10.72 5.38 -23.47
N SER A 123 -10.22 6.18 -24.42
CA SER A 123 -9.42 7.37 -24.18
C SER A 123 -10.15 8.60 -24.75
N GLY A 124 -10.20 9.66 -23.96
CA GLY A 124 -10.66 10.97 -24.40
C GLY A 124 -9.47 11.83 -24.84
N LYS A 125 -9.39 13.07 -24.32
CA LYS A 125 -8.23 13.96 -24.50
C LYS A 125 -7.04 13.61 -23.58
N THR A 126 -7.18 12.60 -22.73
CA THR A 126 -6.25 12.20 -21.67
C THR A 126 -5.95 10.69 -21.75
N LEU A 127 -5.22 10.16 -20.76
CA LEU A 127 -5.03 8.71 -20.60
C LEU A 127 -6.34 7.91 -20.70
N SER A 128 -6.23 6.69 -21.18
CA SER A 128 -7.34 5.74 -21.14
C SER A 128 -7.70 5.38 -19.70
N LYS A 129 -8.94 4.95 -19.49
CA LYS A 129 -9.41 4.49 -18.18
C LYS A 129 -8.53 3.37 -17.62
N TRP A 130 -8.09 2.45 -18.48
CA TRP A 130 -7.14 1.39 -18.14
C TRP A 130 -5.82 1.95 -17.60
N HIS A 131 -5.22 2.90 -18.32
CA HIS A 131 -3.95 3.50 -17.93
C HIS A 131 -4.04 4.27 -16.62
N TYR A 132 -5.19 4.88 -16.34
CA TYR A 132 -5.44 5.54 -15.06
C TYR A 132 -5.66 4.52 -13.94
N ALA A 133 -6.52 3.52 -14.16
CA ALA A 133 -6.85 2.48 -13.18
C ALA A 133 -5.61 1.70 -12.73
N ARG A 134 -4.71 1.31 -13.65
CA ARG A 134 -3.47 0.62 -13.29
C ARG A 134 -2.51 1.49 -12.44
N GLN A 135 -2.49 2.80 -12.65
CA GLN A 135 -1.68 3.72 -11.83
C GLN A 135 -2.26 3.84 -10.42
N VAL A 136 -3.58 3.98 -10.31
CA VAL A 136 -4.28 4.01 -9.01
C VAL A 136 -4.10 2.70 -8.27
N ALA A 137 -4.28 1.56 -8.94
CA ALA A 137 -4.09 0.23 -8.36
C ALA A 137 -2.64 0.03 -7.88
N ALA A 138 -1.65 0.42 -8.68
CA ALA A 138 -0.24 0.33 -8.28
C ALA A 138 0.07 1.24 -7.08
N ALA A 139 -0.43 2.48 -7.07
CA ALA A 139 -0.26 3.41 -5.95
C ALA A 139 -0.93 2.88 -4.67
N MET A 140 -2.17 2.40 -4.77
CA MET A 140 -2.90 1.81 -3.65
C MET A 140 -2.19 0.58 -3.11
N GLY A 141 -1.73 -0.31 -3.99
CA GLY A 141 -0.99 -1.51 -3.59
C GLY A 141 0.32 -1.15 -2.88
N TYR A 142 1.05 -0.15 -3.37
CA TYR A 142 2.26 0.33 -2.70
C TYR A 142 1.96 0.95 -1.33
N LEU A 143 0.89 1.76 -1.22
CA LEU A 143 0.47 2.38 0.03
C LEU A 143 0.16 1.31 1.09
N LEU A 144 -0.70 0.35 0.77
CA LEU A 144 -1.09 -0.74 1.67
C LEU A 144 0.13 -1.58 2.09
N LEU A 145 1.00 -1.94 1.14
CA LEU A 145 2.23 -2.66 1.47
C LEU A 145 3.19 -1.86 2.37
N SER A 146 3.24 -0.53 2.21
CA SER A 146 4.04 0.35 3.06
C SER A 146 3.54 0.38 4.50
N GLN A 147 2.24 0.15 4.70
CA GLN A 147 1.56 0.00 5.99
C GLN A 147 1.61 -1.44 6.53
N ARG A 148 2.34 -2.35 5.85
CA ARG A 148 2.45 -3.79 6.16
C ARG A 148 1.17 -4.60 5.96
N ASP A 149 0.21 -4.05 5.23
CA ASP A 149 -0.97 -4.80 4.81
C ASP A 149 -0.65 -5.76 3.67
N SER A 150 -1.37 -6.88 3.63
CA SER A 150 -1.24 -7.85 2.55
C SER A 150 -2.11 -7.45 1.36
N VAL A 151 -1.53 -7.38 0.16
CA VAL A 151 -2.22 -6.92 -1.05
C VAL A 151 -2.18 -7.98 -2.14
N GLY A 152 -3.35 -8.30 -2.68
CA GLY A 152 -3.52 -9.11 -3.88
C GLY A 152 -4.16 -8.31 -5.01
N LEU A 153 -4.12 -8.88 -6.22
CA LEU A 153 -4.70 -8.29 -7.43
C LEU A 153 -5.56 -9.33 -8.13
N MET A 154 -6.71 -8.90 -8.64
CA MET A 154 -7.48 -9.64 -9.63
C MET A 154 -7.83 -8.70 -10.78
N THR A 155 -7.49 -9.07 -12.00
CA THR A 155 -8.01 -8.38 -13.19
C THR A 155 -9.23 -9.15 -13.70
N PHE A 156 -10.22 -8.45 -14.24
CA PHE A 156 -11.43 -9.12 -14.71
C PHE A 156 -12.07 -8.42 -15.91
N ASP A 157 -12.88 -9.17 -16.64
CA ASP A 157 -13.80 -8.65 -17.66
C ASP A 157 -15.19 -9.31 -17.48
N THR A 158 -15.59 -10.21 -18.37
CA THR A 158 -16.60 -11.25 -18.15
C THR A 158 -16.16 -12.36 -17.17
N ALA A 159 -14.85 -12.55 -17.00
CA ALA A 159 -14.28 -13.55 -16.10
C ALA A 159 -13.00 -13.01 -15.43
N VAL A 160 -12.56 -13.66 -14.35
CA VAL A 160 -11.25 -13.37 -13.75
C VAL A 160 -10.14 -13.77 -14.72
N ARG A 161 -9.19 -12.87 -14.96
CA ARG A 161 -8.11 -13.03 -15.94
C ARG A 161 -6.78 -13.31 -15.28
N ASP A 162 -6.40 -12.47 -14.33
CA ASP A 162 -5.18 -12.62 -13.57
C ASP A 162 -5.51 -12.68 -12.09
N ILE A 163 -4.76 -13.49 -11.34
CA ILE A 163 -4.86 -13.57 -9.88
C ILE A 163 -3.46 -13.49 -9.29
N SER A 164 -3.30 -12.61 -8.31
CA SER A 164 -2.18 -12.58 -7.38
C SER A 164 -2.73 -12.61 -5.96
N GLU A 165 -2.38 -13.66 -5.22
CA GLU A 165 -2.78 -13.82 -3.83
C GLU A 165 -2.20 -12.70 -2.93
N PRO A 166 -2.95 -12.23 -1.92
CA PRO A 166 -2.47 -11.21 -1.01
C PRO A 166 -1.24 -11.63 -0.26
N SER A 167 -0.22 -10.79 -0.33
CA SER A 167 1.06 -10.98 0.32
C SER A 167 1.62 -9.61 0.69
N THR A 168 2.46 -9.59 1.73
CA THR A 168 3.22 -8.41 2.16
C THR A 168 4.59 -8.31 1.47
N SER A 169 4.93 -9.26 0.60
CA SER A 169 6.25 -9.34 -0.02
C SER A 169 6.45 -8.34 -1.15
N ALA A 170 7.66 -7.80 -1.26
CA ALA A 170 8.05 -6.92 -2.38
C ALA A 170 7.90 -7.62 -3.75
N HIS A 171 8.16 -8.93 -3.81
CA HIS A 171 7.94 -9.73 -5.01
C HIS A 171 6.45 -9.79 -5.41
N SER A 172 5.52 -9.74 -4.43
CA SER A 172 4.09 -9.64 -4.74
C SER A 172 3.78 -8.33 -5.46
N PHE A 173 4.39 -7.23 -5.02
CA PHE A 173 4.23 -5.93 -5.66
C PHE A 173 4.72 -5.93 -7.12
N GLU A 174 5.93 -6.46 -7.35
CA GLU A 174 6.49 -6.59 -8.71
C GLU A 174 5.59 -7.46 -9.60
N ARG A 175 5.01 -8.53 -9.06
CA ARG A 175 4.03 -9.35 -9.79
C ARG A 175 2.78 -8.55 -10.13
N ILE A 176 2.22 -7.79 -9.19
CA ILE A 176 1.03 -6.97 -9.40
C ILE A 176 1.27 -5.94 -10.52
N THR A 177 2.38 -5.20 -10.47
CA THR A 177 2.71 -4.18 -11.47
C THR A 177 3.02 -4.76 -12.83
N ASN A 178 3.64 -5.95 -12.91
CA ASN A 178 3.85 -6.66 -14.18
C ASN A 178 2.51 -7.09 -14.79
N LEU A 179 1.62 -7.73 -14.02
CA LEU A 179 0.29 -8.13 -14.50
C LEU A 179 -0.51 -6.92 -15.03
N LEU A 180 -0.49 -5.81 -14.32
CA LEU A 180 -1.13 -4.56 -14.75
C LEU A 180 -0.48 -3.91 -15.98
N SER A 181 0.81 -4.17 -16.23
CA SER A 181 1.54 -3.61 -17.37
C SER A 181 1.37 -4.43 -18.64
N GLU A 182 1.30 -5.76 -18.50
CA GLU A 182 1.19 -6.71 -19.61
C GLU A 182 -0.26 -6.89 -20.08
N ARG A 183 -1.25 -6.56 -19.24
CA ARG A 183 -2.66 -6.72 -19.58
C ARG A 183 -3.17 -5.59 -20.47
N GLU A 184 -3.81 -5.98 -21.56
CA GLU A 184 -4.55 -5.09 -22.46
C GLU A 184 -6.07 -5.21 -22.21
N PRO A 185 -6.81 -4.09 -22.19
CA PRO A 185 -8.24 -4.09 -22.01
C PRO A 185 -8.97 -4.65 -23.24
N GLY A 186 -9.97 -5.51 -23.04
CA GLY A 186 -10.72 -6.13 -24.13
C GLY A 186 -11.97 -6.88 -23.69
N GLY A 187 -12.84 -7.19 -24.65
CA GLY A 187 -14.09 -7.93 -24.38
C GLY A 187 -15.15 -7.12 -23.64
N GLU A 188 -16.18 -7.81 -23.17
CA GLU A 188 -17.29 -7.25 -22.40
C GLU A 188 -17.01 -7.28 -20.88
N THR A 189 -17.80 -6.56 -20.08
CA THR A 189 -17.70 -6.56 -18.60
C THR A 189 -18.88 -7.29 -18.00
N SER A 190 -18.63 -8.16 -17.02
CA SER A 190 -19.69 -8.74 -16.18
C SER A 190 -19.28 -8.74 -14.71
N LEU A 191 -19.39 -7.58 -14.05
CA LEU A 191 -18.98 -7.44 -12.65
C LEU A 191 -19.77 -8.37 -11.71
N GLY A 192 -21.08 -8.55 -11.96
CA GLY A 192 -21.94 -9.39 -11.10
C GLY A 192 -21.51 -10.86 -11.10
N GLU A 193 -21.25 -11.43 -12.27
CA GLU A 193 -20.81 -12.82 -12.41
C GLU A 193 -19.39 -13.01 -11.86
N VAL A 194 -18.50 -12.05 -12.12
CA VAL A 194 -17.14 -12.06 -11.58
C VAL A 194 -17.16 -12.03 -10.05
N LEU A 195 -17.90 -11.11 -9.43
CA LEU A 195 -18.01 -11.05 -7.97
C LEU A 195 -18.61 -12.34 -7.39
N ALA A 196 -19.64 -12.89 -8.02
CA ALA A 196 -20.22 -14.18 -7.62
C ALA A 196 -19.19 -15.32 -7.67
N SER A 197 -18.26 -15.29 -8.63
CA SER A 197 -17.16 -16.27 -8.71
C SER A 197 -16.01 -16.01 -7.72
N ILE A 198 -15.73 -14.75 -7.39
CA ILE A 198 -14.62 -14.36 -6.49
C ILE A 198 -14.98 -14.57 -5.03
N VAL A 199 -16.18 -14.17 -4.60
CA VAL A 199 -16.59 -14.20 -3.19
C VAL A 199 -16.33 -15.56 -2.51
N PRO A 200 -16.65 -16.72 -3.12
CA PRO A 200 -16.34 -18.03 -2.52
C PRO A 200 -14.85 -18.34 -2.36
N THR A 201 -13.98 -17.72 -3.16
CA THR A 201 -12.53 -17.92 -3.11
C THR A 201 -11.84 -17.12 -2.00
N LEU A 202 -12.52 -16.11 -1.45
CA LEU A 202 -12.02 -15.26 -0.37
C LEU A 202 -12.08 -15.99 0.98
N LYS A 203 -11.05 -16.77 1.28
CA LYS A 203 -10.96 -17.63 2.48
C LYS A 203 -10.88 -16.88 3.83
N ARG A 204 -10.63 -15.58 3.83
CA ARG A 204 -10.47 -14.75 5.05
C ARG A 204 -11.12 -13.38 4.86
N ARG A 205 -11.47 -12.72 5.98
CA ARG A 205 -11.92 -11.32 5.97
C ARG A 205 -10.92 -10.47 5.19
N SER A 206 -11.36 -9.91 4.08
CA SER A 206 -10.54 -9.12 3.19
C SER A 206 -11.31 -7.88 2.75
N LEU A 207 -10.62 -6.75 2.64
CA LEU A 207 -11.14 -5.56 2.00
C LEU A 207 -10.97 -5.72 0.49
N VAL A 208 -12.00 -5.37 -0.27
CA VAL A 208 -12.00 -5.49 -1.72
C VAL A 208 -12.20 -4.10 -2.30
N PHE A 209 -11.22 -3.64 -3.07
CA PHE A 209 -11.33 -2.41 -3.87
C PHE A 209 -11.73 -2.81 -5.29
N VAL A 210 -12.71 -2.13 -5.88
CA VAL A 210 -13.22 -2.37 -7.24
C VAL A 210 -13.16 -1.06 -8.02
#